data_AF-A0A356TMN0-F1
#
_entry.id   AF-A0A356TMN0-F1
#
_cell.length_a   1.000
_cell.length_b   1.000
_cell.length_c   1.000
_cell.angle_alpha   90.00
_cell.angle_beta   90.00
_cell.angle_gamma   90.00
#
_symmetry.space_group_name_H-M   'P 1'
#
loop_
_entity.id
_entity.type
_entity.pdbx_description
1 polymer ?
#
loop_
_entity_poly.entity_id
_entity_poly.type
_entity_poly.pdbx_seq_one_letter_code
_entity_poly.pdbx_strand_id
1 'polypeptide(L)' 'MTAHVVAEPKRRGRTRLPSGRHLGWSEWGPADGRPVLFCPGAGASSRLGFGADVLERLGARLIGLDR' A
#
# COMPACT_ATOMS: atom_id res chain seq x y z
N MET A 1 4.19 23.94 -5.54
CA MET A 1 3.97 22.49 -5.54
C MET A 1 5.20 21.83 -4.94
N THR A 2 5.06 21.14 -3.81
CA THR A 2 6.16 20.35 -3.24
C THR A 2 6.15 18.98 -3.91
N ALA A 3 7.28 18.56 -4.47
CA ALA A 3 7.42 17.23 -5.05
C ALA A 3 7.65 16.20 -3.92
N HIS A 4 6.88 15.11 -3.93
CA HIS A 4 7.05 13.98 -3.01
C HIS A 4 7.74 12.82 -3.74
N VAL A 5 8.50 12.03 -3.00
CA VAL A 5 9.16 10.84 -3.58
C VAL A 5 8.14 9.72 -3.64
N VAL A 6 7.69 9.34 -4.84
CA VAL A 6 6.79 8.19 -5.03
C VAL A 6 7.62 6.91 -4.95
N ALA A 7 7.33 6.06 -3.97
CA ALA A 7 8.03 4.80 -3.77
C ALA A 7 7.25 3.60 -4.30
N GLU A 8 8.02 2.62 -4.77
CA GLU A 8 7.57 1.23 -4.90
C GLU A 8 7.21 0.64 -3.53
N PRO A 9 6.33 -0.38 -3.48
CA PRO A 9 6.04 -1.10 -2.26
C PRO A 9 7.31 -1.72 -1.64
N LYS A 10 7.45 -1.61 -0.31
CA LYS A 10 8.49 -2.32 0.45
C LYS A 10 8.20 -3.82 0.55
N ARG A 11 6.92 -4.20 0.54
CA ARG A 11 6.48 -5.59 0.57
C ARG A 11 5.27 -5.81 -0.32
N ARG A 12 5.18 -7.00 -0.91
CA ARG A 12 4.01 -7.48 -1.65
C ARG A 12 3.64 -8.85 -1.13
N GLY A 13 2.36 -9.19 -1.22
CA GLY A 13 1.90 -10.53 -0.91
C GLY A 13 0.52 -10.82 -1.45
N ARG A 14 0.08 -12.05 -1.18
CA ARG A 14 -1.23 -12.55 -1.59
C ARG A 14 -1.84 -13.32 -0.45
N THR A 15 -3.13 -13.13 -0.25
CA THR A 15 -3.92 -13.88 0.74
C THR A 15 -4.97 -14.69 -0.01
N ARG A 16 -5.00 -16.01 0.21
CA ARG A 16 -6.06 -16.87 -0.32
C ARG A 16 -7.33 -16.65 0.50
N LEU A 17 -8.41 -16.29 -0.18
CA LEU A 17 -9.73 -16.09 0.43
C LEU A 17 -10.50 -17.41 0.49
N PRO A 18 -11.53 -17.53 1.37
CA PRO A 18 -12.37 -18.73 1.44
C PRO A 18 -13.03 -19.11 0.10
N SER A 19 -13.30 -18.13 -0.76
CA SER A 19 -13.81 -18.34 -2.13
C SER A 19 -12.82 -19.01 -3.09
N GLY A 20 -11.57 -19.26 -2.66
CA GLY A 20 -10.49 -19.76 -3.50
C GLY A 20 -9.75 -18.68 -4.32
N ARG A 21 -10.31 -17.47 -4.41
CA ARG A 21 -9.62 -16.31 -5.04
C ARG A 21 -8.42 -15.87 -4.20
N HIS A 22 -7.47 -15.19 -4.83
CA HIS A 22 -6.35 -14.53 -4.15
C HIS A 22 -6.58 -13.03 -4.13
N LEU A 23 -6.41 -12.41 -2.96
CA LEU A 23 -6.33 -10.96 -2.81
C LEU A 23 -4.85 -10.56 -2.79
N GLY A 24 -4.42 -9.78 -3.78
CA GLY A 24 -3.10 -9.16 -3.76
C GLY A 24 -3.07 -7.98 -2.80
N TRP A 25 -1.91 -7.71 -2.22
CA TRP A 25 -1.69 -6.52 -1.40
C TRP A 25 -0.23 -6.08 -1.46
N SER A 26 -0.03 -4.80 -1.16
CA SER A 26 1.26 -4.12 -1.17
C SER A 26 1.40 -3.21 0.05
N GLU A 27 2.60 -3.09 0.61
CA GLU A 27 2.87 -2.30 1.82
C GLU A 27 3.91 -1.19 1.56
N TRP A 28 3.68 -0.02 2.14
CA TRP A 28 4.59 1.13 2.14
C TRP A 28 4.74 1.73 3.54
N GLY A 29 5.78 2.56 3.74
CA GLY A 29 6.03 3.26 5.00
C GLY A 29 6.80 2.42 6.03
N PRO A 30 6.91 2.89 7.28
CA PRO A 30 7.66 2.21 8.34
C PRO A 30 6.95 0.91 8.76
N ALA A 31 7.73 -0.16 9.01
CA ALA A 31 7.19 -1.49 9.32
C ALA A 31 6.46 -1.54 10.69
N ASP A 32 6.83 -0.65 11.60
CA ASP A 32 6.26 -0.42 12.93
C ASP A 32 5.26 0.75 12.96
N GLY A 33 4.99 1.38 11.82
CA GLY A 33 4.00 2.45 11.71
C GLY A 33 2.57 1.98 11.98
N ARG A 34 1.68 2.95 12.25
CA ARG A 34 0.24 2.69 12.43
C ARG A 34 -0.32 2.06 11.15
N PRO A 35 -0.95 0.88 11.22
CA PRO A 35 -1.48 0.23 10.03
C PRO A 35 -2.69 1.02 9.48
N VAL A 36 -2.67 1.26 8.17
CA VAL A 36 -3.75 1.91 7.43
C VAL A 36 -4.11 1.05 6.22
N LEU A 37 -5.35 0.57 6.16
CA LEU A 37 -5.85 -0.18 5.01
C LEU A 37 -6.39 0.78 3.94
N PHE A 38 -5.86 0.69 2.73
CA PHE A 38 -6.31 1.44 1.57
C PHE A 38 -7.05 0.54 0.59
N CYS A 39 -8.34 0.81 0.40
CA CYS A 39 -9.24 0.07 -0.50
C CYS A 39 -9.52 0.92 -1.75
N PRO A 40 -8.69 0.85 -2.80
CA PRO A 40 -8.88 1.68 -3.98
C PRO A 40 -10.14 1.32 -4.78
N GLY A 41 -10.78 2.35 -5.32
CA GLY A 41 -11.77 2.24 -6.38
C GLY A 41 -11.15 2.13 -7.77
N ALA A 42 -11.99 2.11 -8.81
CA ALA A 42 -11.60 2.24 -10.22
C ALA A 42 -10.54 1.24 -10.74
N GLY A 43 -10.41 0.06 -10.12
CA GLY A 43 -9.44 -0.96 -10.55
C GLY A 43 -7.98 -0.54 -10.38
N ALA A 44 -7.70 0.42 -9.51
CA ALA A 44 -6.34 0.83 -9.20
C ALA A 44 -5.57 -0.27 -8.45
N SER A 45 -4.25 -0.26 -8.61
CA SER A 45 -3.32 -1.20 -7.99
C SER A 45 -2.05 -0.49 -7.53
N SER A 46 -1.14 -1.25 -6.95
CA SER A 46 0.17 -0.82 -6.45
C SER A 46 1.09 -0.20 -7.49
N ARG A 47 0.73 -0.25 -8.77
CA ARG A 47 1.38 0.54 -9.84
C ARG A 47 1.27 2.05 -9.66
N LEU A 48 0.33 2.53 -8.84
CA LEU A 48 0.21 3.96 -8.51
C LEU A 48 1.40 4.49 -7.69
N GLY A 49 1.98 3.65 -6.83
CA GLY A 49 2.94 4.07 -5.82
C GLY A 49 2.36 5.02 -4.77
N PHE A 50 3.16 5.34 -3.74
CA PHE A 50 2.77 6.28 -2.69
C PHE A 50 3.95 7.16 -2.25
N GLY A 51 3.64 8.38 -1.78
CA GLY A 51 4.64 9.33 -1.29
C GLY A 51 5.37 8.81 -0.05
N ALA A 52 6.62 8.40 -0.20
CA ALA A 52 7.42 7.78 0.85
C ALA A 52 7.66 8.73 2.02
N ASP A 53 8.07 9.97 1.72
CA ASP A 53 8.35 10.99 2.73
C ASP A 53 7.09 11.38 3.53
N VAL A 54 5.92 11.28 2.90
CA VAL A 54 4.64 11.55 3.56
C VAL A 54 4.29 10.42 4.53
N LEU A 55 4.46 9.16 4.11
CA LEU A 55 4.17 8.00 4.95
C LEU A 55 5.09 7.91 6.16
N GLU A 56 6.39 8.19 5.98
CA GLU A 56 7.35 8.25 7.09
C GLU A 56 6.98 9.37 8.07
N ARG A 57 6.66 10.58 7.57
CA ARG A 57 6.26 11.72 8.44
C ARG A 57 4.96 11.44 9.21
N LEU A 58 4.02 10.71 8.62
CA LEU A 58 2.77 10.32 9.27
C LEU A 58 2.93 9.10 10.19
N GLY A 59 4.08 8.42 10.18
CA GLY A 59 4.27 7.15 10.88
C GLY A 59 3.28 6.09 10.42
N ALA A 60 2.90 6.10 9.13
CA ALA A 60 1.82 5.27 8.60
C ALA A 60 2.37 4.08 7.81
N ARG A 61 1.99 2.87 8.24
CA ARG A 61 2.19 1.64 7.47
C ARG A 61 0.99 1.42 6.56
N LEU A 62 1.08 1.91 5.33
CA LEU A 62 -0.01 1.80 4.37
C LEU A 62 -0.04 0.41 3.75
N ILE A 63 -1.20 -0.23 3.76
CA ILE A 63 -1.47 -1.54 3.16
C ILE A 63 -2.52 -1.33 2.07
N GLY A 64 -2.11 -1.37 0.81
CA GLY A 64 -2.98 -1.20 -0.35
C GLY A 64 -3.44 -2.55 -0.90
N LEU A 65 -4.73 -2.66 -1.22
CA LEU A 65 -5.28 -3.83 -1.88
C LEU A 65 -5.06 -3.77 -3.40
N ASP A 66 -4.51 -4.86 -3.95
CA ASP A 66 -4.37 -5.09 -5.38
C ASP A 66 -5.49 -6.05 -5.81
N ARG A 67 -6.55 -5.49 -6.40
CA ARG A 67 -7.72 -6.26 -6.88
C ARG A 67 -7.64 -6.57 -8.36
#